data_AF-A0A2E0VJ89-F1
#
_entry.id   AF-A0A2E0VJ89-F1
#
_cell.length_a   1.000
_cell.length_b   1.000
_cell.length_c   1.000
_cell.angle_alpha   90.00
_cell.angle_beta   90.00
_cell.angle_gamma   90.00
#
_symmetry.space_group_name_H-M   'P 1'
#
loop_
_entity.id
_entity.type
_entity.pdbx_description
1 polymer ?
#
loop_
_entity_poly.entity_id
_entity_poly.type
_entity_poly.pdbx_seq_one_letter_code
_entity_poly.pdbx_strand_id
1 'polypeptide(L)'
;MLSEEQIKAQDEYREFIKSSAPCSKSDVAKRVLAFMDQGNQPVLPFPGDPGADVRRLGASLILEEARETIEALGFKIGFNDAGKLDLINLADSQFSLKESTDGCIDTQYVCHWMLLAMGVSDFLPTLEVCDANDRKFGPGAHKDENGKVRKPPGWRGPDIEGALAAQMPRFEGDEDL
;
A
#
# COMPACT_ATOMS: atom_id res chain seq x y z
N MET A 1 1.67 24.15 6.74
CA MET A 1 2.26 24.03 8.09
C MET A 1 1.26 23.30 8.96
N LEU A 2 1.71 22.30 9.71
CA LEU A 2 0.86 21.59 10.67
C LEU A 2 0.42 22.55 11.79
N SER A 3 -0.78 22.37 12.32
CA SER A 3 -1.22 23.08 13.52
C SER A 3 -0.40 22.67 14.74
N GLU A 4 -0.37 23.50 15.79
CA GLU A 4 0.30 23.14 17.05
C GLU A 4 -0.26 21.85 17.65
N GLU A 5 -1.55 21.61 17.47
CA GLU A 5 -2.24 20.39 17.90
C GLU A 5 -1.80 19.16 17.10
N GLN A 6 -1.58 19.31 15.78
CA GLN A 6 -1.02 18.27 14.92
C GLN A 6 0.45 17.98 15.24
N ILE A 7 1.24 19.00 15.55
CA ILE A 7 2.66 18.84 15.95
C ILE A 7 2.74 18.08 17.27
N LYS A 8 1.95 18.47 18.27
CA LYS A 8 1.90 17.80 19.57
C LYS A 8 1.46 16.34 19.44
N ALA A 9 0.41 16.07 18.65
CA ALA A 9 -0.03 14.71 18.37
C ALA A 9 1.04 13.88 17.65
N GLN A 10 1.84 14.50 16.78
CA GLN A 10 2.94 13.86 16.08
C GLN A 10 4.08 13.48 17.03
N ASP A 11 4.41 14.35 18.00
CA ASP A 11 5.43 14.08 19.01
C ASP A 11 5.00 13.03 20.05
N GLU A 12 3.73 13.08 20.49
CA GLU A 12 3.16 12.04 21.36
C GLU A 12 3.10 10.68 20.65
N TYR A 13 2.78 10.66 19.35
CA TYR A 13 2.84 9.45 18.54
C TYR A 13 4.26 8.93 18.35
N ARG A 14 5.26 9.81 18.20
CA ARG A 14 6.68 9.42 18.14
C ARG A 14 7.13 8.72 19.42
N GLU A 15 6.72 9.22 20.58
CA GLU A 15 7.01 8.58 21.88
C GLU A 15 6.19 7.29 22.09
N PHE A 16 4.95 7.22 21.59
CA PHE A 16 4.15 6.00 21.58
C PHE A 16 4.79 4.90 20.72
N ILE A 17 5.22 5.21 19.49
CA ILE A 17 5.91 4.28 18.59
C ILE A 17 7.20 3.73 19.21
N LYS A 18 7.90 4.54 20.01
CA LYS A 18 9.10 4.11 20.75
C LYS A 18 8.80 3.17 21.93
N SER A 19 7.59 3.25 22.52
CA SER A 19 7.25 2.60 23.80
C SER A 19 6.26 1.42 23.69
N SER A 20 5.42 1.35 22.65
CA SER A 20 4.50 0.22 22.44
C SER A 20 5.21 -0.96 21.76
N ALA A 21 5.10 -2.15 22.39
CA ALA A 21 5.74 -3.43 22.05
C ALA A 21 5.59 -3.88 20.57
N PRO A 22 6.39 -4.87 20.10
CA PRO A 22 6.94 -4.90 18.76
C PRO A 22 5.92 -5.20 17.65
N CYS A 23 6.03 -4.42 16.58
CA CYS A 23 5.82 -4.87 15.18
C CYS A 23 4.37 -4.97 14.66
N SER A 24 3.61 -3.86 14.63
CA SER A 24 2.46 -3.73 13.71
C SER A 24 2.86 -3.34 12.27
N LYS A 25 4.14 -3.00 12.03
CA LYS A 25 4.64 -2.62 10.70
C LYS A 25 5.60 -3.69 10.21
N SER A 26 5.58 -4.02 8.92
CA SER A 26 6.62 -4.89 8.34
C SER A 26 8.01 -4.25 8.48
N ASP A 27 9.07 -5.05 8.34
CA ASP A 27 10.44 -4.52 8.41
C ASP A 27 10.73 -3.52 7.28
N VAL A 28 10.09 -3.67 6.12
CA VAL A 28 10.18 -2.69 5.02
C VAL A 28 9.52 -1.39 5.46
N ALA A 29 8.28 -1.43 5.98
CA ALA A 29 7.60 -0.24 6.45
C ALA A 29 8.35 0.48 7.58
N LYS A 30 9.04 -0.23 8.48
CA LYS A 30 9.92 0.39 9.49
C LYS A 30 11.09 1.15 8.86
N ARG A 31 11.71 0.61 7.80
CA ARG A 31 12.81 1.26 7.09
C ARG A 31 12.33 2.50 6.32
N VAL A 32 11.15 2.42 5.69
CA VAL A 32 10.53 3.58 5.04
C VAL A 32 10.19 4.66 6.06
N LEU A 33 9.63 4.30 7.22
CA LEU A 33 9.34 5.26 8.29
C LEU A 33 10.61 6.00 8.76
N ALA A 34 11.72 5.29 8.93
CA ALA A 34 12.99 5.91 9.29
C ALA A 34 13.50 6.90 8.21
N PHE A 35 13.32 6.57 6.93
CA PHE A 35 13.63 7.48 5.83
C PHE A 35 12.73 8.72 5.83
N MET A 36 11.42 8.54 6.03
CA MET A 36 10.45 9.64 6.12
C MET A 36 10.78 10.59 7.28
N ASP A 37 11.19 10.06 8.44
CA ASP A 37 11.59 10.86 9.60
C ASP A 37 12.86 11.67 9.30
N GLN A 38 13.88 11.06 8.68
CA GLN A 38 15.09 11.78 8.24
C GLN A 38 14.78 12.88 7.23
N GLY A 39 13.80 12.66 6.35
CA GLY A 39 13.34 13.63 5.36
C GLY A 39 12.32 14.65 5.90
N ASN A 40 11.95 14.58 7.18
CA ASN A 40 10.88 15.37 7.79
C ASN A 40 9.57 15.34 6.96
N GLN A 41 9.23 14.16 6.47
CA GLN A 41 8.07 13.91 5.62
C GLN A 41 6.82 13.63 6.48
N PRO A 42 5.61 13.93 5.98
CA PRO A 42 4.38 13.76 6.74
C PRO A 42 4.07 12.28 6.97
N VAL A 43 3.79 11.93 8.22
CA VAL A 43 3.30 10.62 8.66
C VAL A 43 2.15 10.90 9.60
N LEU A 44 0.94 10.42 9.28
CA LEU A 44 -0.18 10.55 10.20
C LEU A 44 -0.03 9.56 11.38
N PRO A 45 -0.48 9.93 12.59
CA PRO A 45 -0.41 9.05 13.75
C PRO A 45 -1.43 7.91 13.68
N PHE A 46 -2.52 8.10 12.94
CA PHE A 46 -3.62 7.15 12.79
C PHE A 46 -4.17 7.19 11.36
N PRO A 47 -4.88 6.15 10.89
CA PRO A 47 -5.51 6.12 9.58
C PRO A 47 -6.32 7.39 9.27
N GLY A 48 -6.02 8.08 8.16
CA GLY A 48 -6.70 9.30 7.76
C GLY A 48 -6.30 9.85 6.37
N ASP A 49 -6.88 11.00 5.99
CA ASP A 49 -6.51 11.72 4.76
C ASP A 49 -5.26 12.58 4.99
N PRO A 50 -4.12 12.31 4.33
CA PRO A 50 -2.90 13.10 4.48
C PRO A 50 -2.93 14.43 3.73
N GLY A 51 -4.04 14.75 3.04
CA GLY A 51 -4.24 15.97 2.28
C GLY A 51 -3.90 15.83 0.80
N ALA A 52 -4.43 16.74 -0.02
CA ALA A 52 -4.39 16.64 -1.47
C ALA A 52 -2.95 16.64 -2.04
N ASP A 53 -2.05 17.45 -1.48
CA ASP A 53 -0.67 17.55 -1.97
C ASP A 53 0.11 16.26 -1.71
N VAL A 54 -0.06 15.65 -0.54
CA VAL A 54 0.57 14.37 -0.19
C VAL A 54 0.00 13.24 -1.05
N ARG A 55 -1.33 13.22 -1.25
CA ARG A 55 -1.97 12.26 -2.16
C ARG A 55 -1.49 12.41 -3.59
N ARG A 56 -1.31 13.64 -4.08
CA ARG A 56 -0.77 13.90 -5.42
C ARG A 56 0.67 13.42 -5.55
N LEU A 57 1.52 13.72 -4.56
CA LEU A 57 2.90 13.23 -4.55
C LEU A 57 2.95 11.70 -4.54
N GLY A 58 2.21 11.05 -3.65
CA GLY A 58 2.16 9.59 -3.57
C GLY A 58 1.65 8.95 -4.87
N ALA A 59 0.62 9.52 -5.48
CA ALA A 59 0.12 9.05 -6.78
C ALA A 59 1.17 9.19 -7.89
N SER A 60 1.92 10.29 -7.92
CA SER A 60 3.01 10.49 -8.89
C SER A 60 4.13 9.46 -8.71
N LEU A 61 4.58 9.25 -7.47
CA LEU A 61 5.63 8.27 -7.15
C LEU A 61 5.22 6.86 -7.54
N ILE A 62 3.99 6.44 -7.17
CA ILE A 62 3.47 5.12 -7.54
C ILE A 62 3.40 4.96 -9.07
N LEU A 63 2.98 6.01 -9.79
CA LEU A 63 2.90 5.97 -11.25
C LEU A 63 4.28 5.84 -11.90
N GLU A 64 5.28 6.55 -11.37
CA GLU A 64 6.67 6.49 -11.84
C GLU A 64 7.24 5.08 -11.68
N GLU A 65 7.19 4.52 -10.46
CA GLU A 65 7.72 3.17 -10.19
C GLU A 65 6.97 2.07 -10.96
N ALA A 66 5.64 2.20 -11.09
CA ALA A 66 4.85 1.26 -11.87
C ALA A 66 5.23 1.29 -13.36
N ARG A 67 5.48 2.47 -13.93
CA ARG A 67 5.93 2.62 -15.33
C ARG A 67 7.29 1.98 -15.53
N GLU A 68 8.25 2.25 -14.67
CA GLU A 68 9.60 1.70 -14.76
C GLU A 68 9.62 0.18 -14.61
N THR A 69 8.83 -0.33 -13.67
CA THR A 69 8.63 -1.78 -13.49
C THR A 69 8.06 -2.43 -14.75
N ILE A 70 7.03 -1.82 -15.37
CA ILE A 70 6.41 -2.36 -16.59
C ILE A 70 7.39 -2.34 -17.77
N GLU A 71 8.18 -1.27 -17.90
CA GLU A 71 9.24 -1.16 -18.90
C GLU A 71 10.33 -2.21 -18.71
N ALA A 72 10.76 -2.45 -17.48
CA ALA A 72 11.73 -3.49 -17.14
C ALA A 72 11.22 -4.92 -17.42
N LEU A 73 9.90 -5.15 -17.28
CA LEU A 73 9.24 -6.40 -17.67
C LEU A 73 9.16 -6.59 -19.19
N GLY A 74 9.59 -5.61 -19.98
CA GLY A 74 9.62 -5.67 -21.44
C GLY A 74 8.33 -5.19 -22.09
N PHE A 75 7.55 -4.33 -21.44
CA PHE A 75 6.31 -3.75 -21.99
C PHE A 75 6.35 -2.23 -21.93
N LYS A 76 5.53 -1.55 -22.73
CA LYS A 76 5.23 -0.13 -22.53
C LYS A 76 3.78 0.06 -22.14
N ILE A 77 3.51 1.14 -21.43
CA ILE A 77 2.13 1.57 -21.18
C ILE A 77 1.75 2.57 -22.27
N GLY A 78 0.57 2.38 -22.86
CA GLY A 78 0.00 3.37 -23.77
C GLY A 78 -1.50 3.21 -23.87
N PHE A 79 -2.12 3.94 -24.80
CA PHE A 79 -3.54 3.76 -25.11
C PHE A 79 -3.70 2.88 -26.34
N ASN A 80 -4.58 1.89 -26.27
CA ASN A 80 -4.98 1.12 -27.45
C ASN A 80 -5.95 1.92 -28.33
N ASP A 81 -6.34 1.34 -29.46
CA ASP A 81 -7.23 1.98 -30.45
C ASP A 81 -8.61 2.37 -29.88
N ALA A 82 -9.02 1.74 -28.76
CA ALA A 82 -10.25 2.07 -28.04
C ALA A 82 -10.07 3.19 -27.00
N GLY A 83 -8.89 3.82 -26.94
CA GLY A 83 -8.56 4.86 -25.97
C GLY A 83 -8.42 4.33 -24.54
N LYS A 84 -8.18 3.03 -24.35
CA LYS A 84 -7.97 2.42 -23.03
C LYS A 84 -6.50 2.22 -22.76
N LEU A 85 -6.10 2.44 -21.50
CA LEU A 85 -4.75 2.13 -21.04
C LEU A 85 -4.49 0.63 -21.23
N ASP A 86 -3.38 0.30 -21.88
CA ASP A 86 -3.02 -1.06 -22.28
C ASP A 86 -1.50 -1.26 -22.28
N LEU A 87 -1.09 -2.53 -22.29
CA LEU A 87 0.30 -2.93 -22.45
C LEU A 87 0.65 -3.04 -23.94
N ILE A 88 1.61 -2.25 -24.39
CA ILE A 88 2.14 -2.27 -25.75
C ILE A 88 3.42 -3.11 -25.73
N ASN A 89 3.38 -4.25 -26.42
CA ASN A 89 4.55 -5.07 -26.62
C ASN A 89 5.44 -4.43 -27.69
N LEU A 90 6.67 -4.05 -27.35
CA LEU A 90 7.63 -3.63 -28.36
C LEU A 90 8.46 -4.85 -28.76
N ALA A 91 8.57 -5.09 -30.07
CA ALA A 91 9.34 -6.20 -30.62
C ALA A 91 10.79 -6.27 -30.10
N ASP A 92 11.34 -5.15 -29.61
CA ASP A 92 12.72 -5.01 -29.14
C ASP A 92 12.86 -4.73 -27.63
N SER A 93 11.78 -4.63 -26.85
CA SER A 93 11.91 -4.45 -25.39
C SER A 93 12.25 -5.77 -24.71
N GLN A 94 13.48 -5.89 -24.23
CA GLN A 94 13.93 -7.09 -23.54
C GLN A 94 13.63 -7.02 -22.05
N PHE A 95 13.05 -8.08 -21.52
CA PHE A 95 12.94 -8.32 -20.09
C PHE A 95 14.32 -8.20 -19.42
N SER A 96 14.38 -7.46 -18.32
CA SER A 96 15.56 -7.38 -17.46
C SER A 96 15.21 -7.84 -16.05
N LEU A 97 15.76 -8.99 -15.63
CA LEU A 97 15.54 -9.51 -14.28
C LEU A 97 16.00 -8.53 -13.19
N LYS A 98 17.16 -7.88 -13.40
CA LYS A 98 17.70 -6.89 -12.46
C LYS A 98 16.74 -5.73 -12.29
N GLU A 99 16.40 -5.05 -13.39
CA GLU A 99 15.55 -3.85 -13.37
C GLU A 99 14.12 -4.20 -12.96
N SER A 100 13.61 -5.39 -13.34
CA SER A 100 12.29 -5.83 -12.91
C SER A 100 12.25 -6.07 -11.39
N THR A 101 13.35 -6.60 -10.83
CA THR A 101 13.45 -6.81 -9.38
C THR A 101 13.49 -5.47 -8.67
N ASP A 102 14.31 -4.54 -9.17
CA ASP A 102 14.44 -3.17 -8.66
C ASP A 102 13.07 -2.47 -8.62
N GLY A 103 12.40 -2.37 -9.77
CA GLY A 103 11.09 -1.74 -9.87
C GLY A 103 10.01 -2.41 -9.01
N CYS A 104 10.02 -3.73 -8.86
CA CYS A 104 9.11 -4.41 -7.92
C CYS A 104 9.33 -3.96 -6.48
N ILE A 105 10.58 -3.81 -6.06
CA ILE A 105 10.95 -3.38 -4.70
C ILE A 105 10.67 -1.89 -4.51
N ASP A 106 10.96 -1.04 -5.49
CA ASP A 106 10.69 0.39 -5.41
C ASP A 106 9.18 0.68 -5.41
N THR A 107 8.40 -0.04 -6.22
CA THR A 107 6.93 -0.01 -6.16
C THR A 107 6.43 -0.37 -4.75
N GLN A 108 6.98 -1.42 -4.14
CA GLN A 108 6.67 -1.77 -2.76
C GLN A 108 7.06 -0.64 -1.78
N TYR A 109 8.23 -0.03 -1.97
CA TYR A 109 8.74 1.06 -1.13
C TYR A 109 7.80 2.26 -1.14
N VAL A 110 7.40 2.76 -2.33
CA VAL A 110 6.50 3.91 -2.47
C VAL A 110 5.07 3.61 -2.02
N CYS A 111 4.63 2.34 -2.12
CA CYS A 111 3.35 1.92 -1.55
C CYS A 111 3.37 1.95 -0.02
N HIS A 112 4.43 1.45 0.62
CA HIS A 112 4.58 1.57 2.07
C HIS A 112 4.71 3.02 2.53
N TRP A 113 5.41 3.87 1.77
CA TRP A 113 5.47 5.31 2.01
C TRP A 113 4.07 5.91 2.06
N MET A 114 3.22 5.58 1.08
CA MET A 114 1.85 6.09 1.01
C MET A 114 0.99 5.58 2.19
N LEU A 115 1.11 4.30 2.58
CA LEU A 115 0.42 3.76 3.75
C LEU A 115 0.81 4.52 5.02
N LEU A 116 2.10 4.75 5.24
CA LEU A 116 2.61 5.49 6.39
C LEU A 116 2.17 6.97 6.36
N ALA A 117 2.17 7.61 5.19
CA ALA A 117 1.64 8.95 5.04
C ALA A 117 0.16 9.02 5.47
N MET A 118 -0.63 7.98 5.19
CA MET A 118 -2.02 7.85 5.66
C MET A 118 -2.15 7.39 7.12
N GLY A 119 -1.05 7.15 7.83
CA GLY A 119 -1.06 6.64 9.21
C GLY A 119 -1.48 5.18 9.33
N VAL A 120 -1.41 4.43 8.23
CA VAL A 120 -1.79 3.02 8.16
C VAL A 120 -0.56 2.16 8.37
N SER A 121 -0.61 1.27 9.37
CA SER A 121 0.28 0.14 9.48
C SER A 121 -0.11 -0.92 8.43
N ASP A 122 0.88 -1.44 7.73
CA ASP A 122 0.69 -2.34 6.60
C ASP A 122 0.27 -3.77 7.00
N PHE A 123 0.56 -4.18 8.23
CA PHE A 123 0.42 -5.58 8.65
C PHE A 123 -1.03 -6.10 8.61
N LEU A 124 -1.97 -5.46 9.32
CA LEU A 124 -3.36 -5.95 9.38
C LEU A 124 -4.05 -5.93 8.00
N PRO A 125 -3.95 -4.84 7.20
CA PRO A 125 -4.50 -4.85 5.84
C PRO A 125 -3.85 -5.92 4.95
N THR A 126 -2.54 -6.15 5.10
CA THR A 126 -1.83 -7.19 4.33
C THR A 126 -2.37 -8.58 4.66
N LEU A 127 -2.51 -8.91 5.94
CA LEU A 127 -3.05 -10.21 6.37
C LEU A 127 -4.46 -10.42 5.81
N GLU A 128 -5.35 -9.43 5.93
CA GLU A 128 -6.72 -9.57 5.46
C GLU A 128 -6.80 -9.73 3.93
N VAL A 129 -5.94 -9.03 3.17
CA VAL A 129 -5.83 -9.20 1.71
C VAL A 129 -5.31 -10.59 1.35
N CYS A 130 -4.28 -11.08 2.05
CA CYS A 130 -3.72 -12.42 1.85
C CYS A 130 -4.79 -13.48 2.13
N ASP A 131 -5.46 -13.42 3.27
CA ASP A 131 -6.51 -14.37 3.64
C ASP A 131 -7.67 -14.33 2.63
N ALA A 132 -8.08 -13.14 2.18
CA ALA A 132 -9.11 -13.00 1.14
C ALA A 132 -8.69 -13.61 -0.20
N ASN A 133 -7.41 -13.51 -0.57
CA ASN A 133 -6.87 -14.13 -1.76
C ASN A 133 -6.82 -15.66 -1.63
N ASP A 134 -6.45 -16.19 -0.48
CA ASP A 134 -6.42 -17.64 -0.22
C ASP A 134 -7.83 -18.24 -0.26
N ARG A 135 -8.83 -17.51 0.25
CA ARG A 135 -10.26 -17.88 0.13
C ARG A 135 -10.74 -18.02 -1.33
N LYS A 136 -10.01 -17.50 -2.33
CA LYS A 136 -10.35 -17.69 -3.75
C LYS A 136 -10.15 -19.12 -4.24
N PHE A 137 -9.42 -19.96 -3.51
CA PHE A 137 -9.13 -21.35 -3.88
C PHE A 137 -10.12 -22.37 -3.27
N GLY A 138 -11.26 -21.90 -2.76
CA GLY A 138 -12.33 -22.76 -2.24
C GLY A 138 -13.12 -23.53 -3.33
N PRO A 139 -14.05 -24.41 -2.93
CA PRO A 139 -14.90 -25.17 -3.85
C PRO A 139 -15.63 -24.27 -4.87
N GLY A 140 -15.51 -24.59 -6.17
CA GLY A 140 -16.07 -23.79 -7.26
C GLY A 140 -15.13 -22.73 -7.84
N ALA A 141 -13.90 -22.61 -7.33
CA ALA A 141 -12.85 -21.83 -7.95
C ALA A 141 -12.44 -22.41 -9.31
N HIS A 142 -12.13 -21.53 -10.27
CA HIS A 142 -11.63 -21.91 -11.59
C HIS A 142 -10.72 -20.80 -12.16
N LYS A 143 -9.94 -21.12 -13.19
CA LYS A 143 -9.18 -20.11 -13.97
C LYS A 143 -9.96 -19.77 -15.23
N ASP A 144 -9.90 -18.51 -15.65
CA ASP A 144 -10.41 -18.10 -16.96
C ASP A 144 -9.39 -18.37 -18.09
N GLU A 145 -9.75 -17.99 -19.31
CA GLU A 145 -8.92 -18.14 -20.52
C GLU A 145 -7.56 -17.44 -20.45
N ASN A 146 -7.42 -16.42 -19.60
CA ASN A 146 -6.17 -15.69 -19.39
C ASN A 146 -5.39 -16.21 -18.17
N GLY A 147 -5.82 -17.35 -17.60
CA GLY A 147 -5.19 -17.96 -16.43
C GLY A 147 -5.53 -17.28 -15.10
N LYS A 148 -6.40 -16.26 -15.08
CA LYS A 148 -6.78 -15.52 -13.88
C LYS A 148 -7.74 -16.34 -13.03
N VAL A 149 -7.42 -16.50 -11.75
CA VAL A 149 -8.28 -17.19 -10.78
C VAL A 149 -9.57 -16.39 -10.56
N ARG A 150 -10.71 -17.04 -10.77
CA ARG A 150 -12.06 -16.52 -10.56
C ARG A 150 -12.61 -17.00 -9.23
N LYS A 151 -13.30 -16.09 -8.54
CA LYS A 151 -13.81 -16.27 -7.17
C LYS A 151 -14.90 -17.36 -7.15
N PRO A 152 -14.94 -18.23 -6.12
CA PRO A 152 -16.03 -19.18 -5.95
C PRO A 152 -17.34 -18.48 -5.55
N PRO A 153 -18.50 -19.14 -5.73
CA PRO A 153 -19.78 -18.63 -5.23
C PRO A 153 -19.72 -18.33 -3.73
N GLY A 154 -20.27 -17.18 -3.30
CA GLY A 154 -20.29 -16.77 -1.90
C GLY A 154 -18.96 -16.22 -1.34
N TRP A 155 -17.93 -16.07 -2.17
CA TRP A 155 -16.67 -15.44 -1.75
C TRP A 155 -16.88 -14.03 -1.18
N ARG A 156 -16.23 -13.72 -0.06
CA ARG A 156 -16.25 -12.41 0.59
C ARG A 156 -14.94 -11.68 0.39
N GLY A 157 -15.04 -10.35 0.20
CA GLY A 157 -13.91 -9.45 0.09
C GLY A 157 -13.05 -9.40 1.36
N PRO A 158 -11.86 -8.79 1.28
CA PRO A 158 -11.11 -8.42 2.47
C PRO A 158 -11.87 -7.39 3.30
N ASP A 159 -11.90 -7.57 4.62
CA ASP A 159 -12.41 -6.57 5.58
C ASP A 159 -11.36 -5.50 5.92
N ILE A 160 -11.13 -4.59 4.97
CA ILE A 160 -10.18 -3.49 5.17
C ILE A 160 -10.69 -2.47 6.20
N GLU A 161 -12.01 -2.26 6.30
CA GLU A 161 -12.60 -1.34 7.27
C GLU A 161 -12.32 -1.80 8.69
N GLY A 162 -12.54 -3.08 9.01
CA GLY A 162 -12.18 -3.67 10.30
C GLY A 162 -10.67 -3.58 10.59
N ALA A 163 -9.83 -3.83 9.58
CA ALA A 163 -8.37 -3.73 9.71
C ALA A 163 -7.88 -2.29 9.98
N LEU A 164 -8.57 -1.28 9.47
CA LEU A 164 -8.29 0.13 9.75
C LEU A 164 -8.85 0.55 11.12
N ALA A 165 -10.08 0.15 11.45
CA ALA A 165 -10.71 0.45 12.74
C ALA A 165 -9.88 -0.11 13.92
N ALA A 166 -9.28 -1.29 13.77
CA ALA A 166 -8.40 -1.88 14.76
C ALA A 166 -7.10 -1.07 15.03
N GLN A 167 -6.77 -0.11 14.16
CA GLN A 167 -5.59 0.77 14.30
C GLN A 167 -5.94 2.15 14.87
N MET A 168 -7.23 2.43 15.09
CA MET A 168 -7.66 3.67 15.73
C MET A 168 -7.35 3.62 17.23
N PRO A 169 -7.06 4.77 17.86
CA PRO A 169 -6.89 4.82 19.30
C PRO A 169 -8.23 4.45 19.96
N ARG A 170 -8.16 3.65 21.04
CA ARG A 170 -9.30 3.41 21.92
C ARG A 170 -9.17 4.34 23.12
N PHE A 171 -10.23 5.05 23.45
CA PHE A 171 -10.25 5.89 24.64
C PHE A 171 -10.96 5.15 25.79
N GLU A 172 -10.57 5.41 27.04
CA GLU A 172 -11.26 4.83 28.21
C GLU A 172 -12.75 5.19 28.17
N GLY A 173 -13.63 4.18 28.08
CA GLY A 173 -15.08 4.35 27.98
C GLY A 173 -15.75 3.65 26.80
N ASP A 174 -15.00 3.15 25.82
CA ASP A 174 -15.52 2.47 24.62
C ASP A 174 -15.89 0.97 24.82
N GLU A 175 -16.03 0.47 26.05
CA GLU A 175 -16.33 -0.95 26.31
C GLU A 175 -17.80 -1.34 26.08
N ASP A 176 -18.69 -0.40 25.78
CA ASP A 176 -20.15 -0.63 25.65
C ASP A 176 -20.74 -0.17 24.29
N LEU A 177 -20.12 -0.55 23.16
CA LEU A 177 -20.74 -0.43 21.83
C LEU A 177 -20.70 -1.74 21.04
#